data_AF-A0A7C4FL16-F1
#
_entry.id   AF-A0A7C4FL16-F1
#
_cell.length_a   1.000
_cell.length_b   1.000
_cell.length_c   1.000
_cell.angle_alpha   90.00
_cell.angle_beta   90.00
_cell.angle_gamma   90.00
#
_symmetry.space_group_name_H-M   'P 1'
#
loop_
_entity.id
_entity.type
_entity.pdbx_description
1 polymer ?
#
loop_
_entity_poly.entity_id
_entity_poly.type
_entity_poly.pdbx_seq_one_letter_code
_entity_poly.pdbx_strand_id
1 'polypeptide(L)'
;MDEFVYAVSAEQWDNGSLLRLGRVPRERILERQAWQFFTGIGLGGRPEWSSEIADAAPVLARTGRISLPEMVYLKHIDRYLLLTWSLHKDFNPEAGSRLHLYVAARPWGPFELFHDEDPWLTPEQTPYCPRLPLKWFDPATNRGWLLHSGSWSKLYSKTYYRVSVRQFELSVS
;
A
#
# COMPACT_ATOMS: atom_id res chain seq x y z
N MET A 1 -17.73 11.64 -0.62
CA MET A 1 -17.04 10.50 -1.27
C MET A 1 -17.79 10.17 -2.53
N ASP A 2 -17.12 9.66 -3.55
CA ASP A 2 -17.78 9.12 -4.72
C ASP A 2 -18.33 7.71 -4.45
N GLU A 3 -19.06 7.15 -5.41
CA GLU A 3 -19.71 5.84 -5.31
C GLU A 3 -18.81 4.69 -5.80
N PHE A 4 -17.49 4.90 -5.78
CA PHE A 4 -16.50 3.96 -6.30
C PHE A 4 -15.71 3.26 -5.17
N VAL A 5 -15.40 2.00 -5.40
CA VAL A 5 -14.35 1.28 -4.67
C VAL A 5 -13.08 1.33 -5.49
N TYR A 6 -11.97 1.63 -4.83
CA TYR A 6 -10.63 1.72 -5.42
C TYR A 6 -9.80 0.51 -5.04
N ALA A 7 -9.03 -0.02 -5.98
CA ALA A 7 -8.07 -1.10 -5.76
C ALA A 7 -6.72 -0.73 -6.35
N VAL A 8 -5.65 -1.00 -5.60
CA VAL A 8 -4.28 -0.81 -6.05
C VAL A 8 -3.59 -2.14 -6.25
N SER A 9 -2.72 -2.23 -7.26
CA SER A 9 -1.92 -3.42 -7.54
C SER A 9 -0.48 -3.05 -7.84
N ALA A 10 0.44 -3.81 -7.27
CA ALA A 10 1.84 -3.83 -7.66
C ALA A 10 2.04 -4.76 -8.87
N GLU A 11 3.21 -4.66 -9.51
CA GLU A 11 3.61 -5.53 -10.64
C GLU A 11 4.13 -6.90 -10.20
N GLN A 12 4.69 -6.96 -9.00
CA GLN A 12 5.29 -8.15 -8.40
C GLN A 12 4.87 -8.22 -6.93
N TRP A 13 4.99 -9.42 -6.34
CA TRP A 13 4.71 -9.62 -4.93
C TRP A 13 5.69 -8.82 -4.04
N ASP A 14 6.97 -8.83 -4.39
CA ASP A 14 8.05 -8.05 -3.78
C ASP A 14 8.76 -7.17 -4.81
N ASN A 15 9.29 -6.02 -4.38
CA ASN A 15 10.24 -5.20 -5.12
C ASN A 15 9.82 -4.80 -6.56
N GLY A 16 8.52 -4.68 -6.81
CA GLY A 16 7.99 -4.07 -8.02
C GLY A 16 8.34 -2.59 -8.13
N SER A 17 8.09 -1.99 -9.29
CA SER A 17 8.45 -0.59 -9.56
C SER A 17 7.24 0.33 -9.75
N LEU A 18 6.11 -0.21 -10.21
CA LEU A 18 4.92 0.56 -10.51
C LEU A 18 3.71 0.10 -9.68
N LEU A 19 2.95 1.08 -9.18
CA LEU A 19 1.63 0.87 -8.57
C LEU A 19 0.56 1.35 -9.55
N ARG A 20 -0.40 0.48 -9.86
CA ARG A 20 -1.56 0.81 -10.71
C ARG A 20 -2.84 0.91 -9.89
N LEU A 21 -3.80 1.66 -10.41
CA LEU A 21 -5.10 1.92 -9.77
C LEU A 21 -6.24 1.49 -10.67
N GLY A 22 -7.17 0.72 -10.13
CA GLY A 22 -8.48 0.46 -10.69
C GLY A 22 -9.59 1.01 -9.79
N ARG A 23 -10.75 1.25 -10.38
CA ARG A 23 -11.98 1.55 -9.64
C ARG A 23 -13.17 0.81 -10.22
N VAL A 24 -14.20 0.64 -9.41
CA VAL A 24 -15.46 0.02 -9.82
C VAL A 24 -16.62 0.65 -9.04
N PRO A 25 -17.81 0.84 -9.64
CA PRO A 25 -18.98 1.22 -8.86
C PRO A 25 -19.20 0.23 -7.72
N ARG A 26 -19.48 0.73 -6.51
CA ARG A 26 -19.55 -0.08 -5.29
C ARG A 26 -20.50 -1.29 -5.38
N GLU A 27 -21.58 -1.17 -6.16
CA GLU A 27 -22.59 -2.22 -6.34
C GLU A 27 -22.22 -3.26 -7.41
N ARG A 28 -21.09 -3.08 -8.11
CA ARG A 28 -20.68 -3.88 -9.28
C ARG A 28 -19.28 -4.47 -9.16
N ILE A 29 -18.76 -4.60 -7.93
CA ILE A 29 -17.37 -5.04 -7.67
C ILE A 29 -17.05 -6.39 -8.34
N LEU A 30 -18.02 -7.31 -8.35
CA LEU A 30 -17.87 -8.65 -8.93
C LEU A 30 -17.95 -8.68 -10.47
N GLU A 31 -18.33 -7.57 -11.11
CA GLU A 31 -18.49 -7.48 -12.56
C GLU A 31 -17.22 -6.93 -13.22
N ARG A 32 -16.42 -7.81 -13.84
CA ARG A 32 -15.14 -7.42 -14.49
C ARG A 32 -15.30 -6.25 -15.47
N GLN A 33 -16.38 -6.23 -16.24
CA GLN A 33 -16.66 -5.18 -17.24
C GLN A 33 -17.00 -3.81 -16.63
N ALA A 34 -17.34 -3.74 -15.33
CA ALA A 34 -17.61 -2.49 -14.63
C ALA A 34 -16.33 -1.82 -14.11
N TRP A 35 -15.20 -2.55 -14.09
CA TRP A 35 -13.92 -2.02 -13.67
C TRP A 35 -13.35 -1.04 -14.70
N GLN A 36 -12.78 0.04 -14.19
CA GLN A 36 -12.06 1.04 -14.96
C GLN A 36 -10.66 1.24 -14.38
N PHE A 37 -9.67 1.47 -15.22
CA PHE A 37 -8.27 1.61 -14.86
C PHE A 37 -7.78 3.02 -15.14
N PHE A 38 -7.01 3.58 -14.21
CA PHE A 38 -6.49 4.92 -14.32
C PHE A 38 -5.50 5.02 -15.49
N THR A 39 -5.69 5.99 -16.39
CA THR A 39 -4.83 6.19 -17.56
C THR A 39 -3.97 7.46 -17.47
N GLY A 40 -4.20 8.30 -16.46
CA GLY A 40 -3.46 9.54 -16.27
C GLY A 40 -4.34 10.70 -15.82
N ILE A 41 -3.72 11.89 -15.75
CA ILE A 41 -4.41 13.15 -15.51
C ILE A 41 -4.59 13.84 -16.87
N GLY A 42 -5.84 13.97 -17.29
CA GLY A 42 -6.22 14.64 -18.53
C GLY A 42 -6.17 16.16 -18.43
N LEU A 43 -6.54 16.80 -19.53
CA LEU A 43 -6.67 18.26 -19.60
C LEU A 43 -7.67 18.78 -18.55
N GLY A 44 -7.26 19.78 -17.78
CA GLY A 44 -8.06 20.33 -16.67
C GLY A 44 -7.90 19.60 -15.33
N GLY A 45 -6.91 18.71 -15.19
CA GLY A 45 -6.52 18.16 -13.89
C GLY A 45 -7.43 17.03 -13.38
N ARG A 46 -8.19 16.40 -14.27
CA ARG A 46 -9.14 15.32 -13.91
C ARG A 46 -8.54 13.94 -14.25
N PRO A 47 -8.81 12.91 -13.44
CA PRO A 47 -8.35 11.55 -13.75
C PRO A 47 -9.13 10.99 -14.94
N GLU A 48 -8.41 10.37 -15.87
CA GLU A 48 -8.97 9.61 -17.00
C GLU A 48 -8.95 8.11 -16.71
N TRP A 49 -9.88 7.40 -17.35
CA TRP A 49 -10.17 6.00 -17.05
C TRP A 49 -10.50 5.21 -18.32
N SER A 50 -9.91 4.01 -18.45
CA SER A 50 -10.19 3.06 -19.53
C SER A 50 -10.83 1.78 -18.98
N SER A 51 -11.61 1.05 -19.78
CA SER A 51 -12.06 -0.32 -19.46
C SER A 51 -10.94 -1.36 -19.62
N GLU A 52 -9.91 -1.01 -20.38
CA GLU A 52 -8.80 -1.89 -20.74
C GLU A 52 -7.67 -1.78 -19.72
N ILE A 53 -7.30 -2.91 -19.12
CA ILE A 53 -6.22 -2.97 -18.14
C ILE A 53 -4.85 -2.65 -18.76
N ALA A 54 -4.71 -2.89 -20.07
CA ALA A 54 -3.48 -2.60 -20.81
C ALA A 54 -3.17 -1.10 -20.88
N ASP A 55 -4.18 -0.24 -20.75
CA ASP A 55 -4.03 1.22 -20.77
C ASP A 55 -3.63 1.78 -19.40
N ALA A 56 -3.58 0.94 -18.36
CA ALA A 56 -3.40 1.38 -16.98
C ALA A 56 -2.02 2.01 -16.75
N ALA A 57 -2.03 3.32 -16.49
CA ALA A 57 -0.86 4.10 -16.12
C ALA A 57 -0.57 3.99 -14.61
N PRO A 58 0.70 4.09 -14.19
CA PRO A 58 1.05 4.05 -12.78
C PRO A 58 0.60 5.32 -12.05
N VAL A 59 0.09 5.15 -10.82
CA VAL A 59 -0.17 6.26 -9.88
C VAL A 59 1.02 6.54 -8.96
N LEU A 60 1.95 5.58 -8.85
CA LEU A 60 3.24 5.72 -8.17
C LEU A 60 4.29 4.90 -8.91
N ALA A 61 5.48 5.48 -9.09
CA ALA A 61 6.65 4.81 -9.65
C ALA A 61 7.86 4.95 -8.72
N ARG A 62 8.36 3.84 -8.19
CA ARG A 62 9.53 3.76 -7.30
C ARG A 62 10.27 2.45 -7.56
N THR A 63 11.36 2.51 -8.32
CA THR A 63 12.12 1.33 -8.75
C THR A 63 12.50 0.44 -7.56
N GLY A 64 12.04 -0.82 -7.58
CA GLY A 64 12.40 -1.82 -6.56
C GLY A 64 11.75 -1.61 -5.18
N ARG A 65 10.79 -0.68 -5.04
CA ARG A 65 10.26 -0.24 -3.73
C ARG A 65 8.75 -0.43 -3.57
N ILE A 66 8.10 -1.17 -4.46
CA ILE A 66 6.66 -1.40 -4.43
C ILE A 66 6.37 -2.90 -4.40
N SER A 67 6.28 -3.46 -3.21
CA SER A 67 5.74 -4.80 -2.95
C SER A 67 4.22 -4.76 -2.75
N LEU A 68 3.63 -5.89 -2.36
CA LEU A 68 2.19 -6.05 -2.12
C LEU A 68 1.64 -4.92 -1.22
N PRO A 69 0.79 -4.03 -1.77
CA PRO A 69 0.44 -2.77 -1.12
C PRO A 69 -0.82 -2.88 -0.27
N GLU A 70 -1.03 -1.88 0.55
CA GLU A 70 -2.32 -1.56 1.16
C GLU A 70 -2.61 -0.07 1.00
N MET A 71 -3.84 0.28 0.64
CA MET A 71 -4.29 1.66 0.62
C MET A 71 -5.56 1.80 1.45
N VAL A 72 -5.56 2.76 2.38
CA VAL A 72 -6.70 3.06 3.25
C VAL A 72 -6.97 4.56 3.23
N TYR A 73 -8.23 4.94 3.41
CA TYR A 73 -8.63 6.34 3.53
C TYR A 73 -8.95 6.69 4.99
N LEU A 74 -8.28 7.71 5.52
CA LEU A 74 -8.46 8.23 6.86
C LEU A 74 -9.32 9.50 6.81
N LYS A 75 -10.62 9.35 7.09
CA LYS A 75 -11.60 10.44 7.02
C LYS A 75 -11.28 11.64 7.91
N HIS A 76 -10.71 11.41 9.09
CA HIS A 76 -10.44 12.47 10.07
C HIS A 76 -9.33 13.44 9.64
N ILE A 77 -8.43 13.03 8.74
CA ILE A 77 -7.42 13.90 8.11
C ILE A 77 -7.67 14.12 6.62
N ASP A 78 -8.73 13.53 6.05
CA ASP A 78 -9.06 13.58 4.63
C ASP A 78 -7.88 13.17 3.72
N ARG A 79 -7.21 12.05 4.04
CA ARG A 79 -6.07 11.55 3.27
C ARG A 79 -6.14 10.05 3.03
N TYR A 80 -5.59 9.62 1.90
CA TYR A 80 -5.23 8.24 1.62
C TYR A 80 -3.84 7.97 2.17
N LEU A 81 -3.69 6.90 2.93
CA LEU A 81 -2.40 6.31 3.26
C LEU A 81 -2.17 5.10 2.37
N LEU A 82 -0.99 5.01 1.79
CA LEU A 82 -0.51 3.86 1.03
C LEU A 82 0.68 3.27 1.77
N LEU A 83 0.56 2.02 2.20
CA LEU A 83 1.59 1.25 2.86
C LEU A 83 2.15 0.25 1.84
N THR A 84 3.46 0.21 1.69
CA THR A 84 4.17 -0.82 0.94
C THR A 84 5.51 -1.11 1.61
N TRP A 85 6.26 -2.04 1.07
CA TRP A 85 7.50 -2.53 1.65
C TRP A 85 8.43 -2.98 0.53
N SER A 86 9.66 -3.33 0.85
CA SER A 86 10.62 -3.95 -0.08
C SER A 86 11.58 -4.85 0.69
N LEU A 87 12.07 -5.92 0.06
CA LEU A 87 13.23 -6.65 0.54
C LEU A 87 14.51 -5.95 0.08
N HIS A 88 15.58 -6.07 0.84
CA HIS A 88 16.90 -5.62 0.38
C HIS A 88 17.45 -6.47 -0.78
N LYS A 89 16.90 -7.68 -0.96
CA LYS A 89 17.18 -8.56 -2.10
C LYS A 89 15.95 -9.39 -2.43
N ASP A 90 15.58 -9.44 -3.70
CA ASP A 90 14.41 -10.17 -4.20
C ASP A 90 14.39 -11.61 -3.69
N PHE A 91 13.22 -12.04 -3.22
CA PHE A 91 12.95 -13.37 -2.67
C PHE A 91 13.91 -13.81 -1.55
N ASN A 92 14.62 -12.89 -0.90
CA ASN A 92 15.54 -13.21 0.18
C ASN A 92 15.11 -12.57 1.52
N PRO A 93 14.35 -13.30 2.36
CA PRO A 93 13.95 -12.80 3.66
C PRO A 93 15.11 -12.62 4.65
N GLU A 94 16.30 -13.17 4.39
CA GLU A 94 17.46 -13.01 5.28
C GLU A 94 18.19 -11.68 5.05
N ALA A 95 17.90 -10.99 3.95
CA ALA A 95 18.50 -9.70 3.65
C ALA A 95 17.85 -8.53 4.44
N GLY A 96 16.70 -8.77 5.08
CA GLY A 96 15.90 -7.72 5.71
C GLY A 96 14.92 -7.05 4.76
N SER A 97 14.05 -6.23 5.34
CA SER A 97 13.06 -5.44 4.61
C SER A 97 13.06 -3.97 5.04
N ARG A 98 12.38 -3.15 4.25
CA ARG A 98 12.17 -1.71 4.44
C ARG A 98 10.68 -1.39 4.31
N LEU A 99 10.17 -0.50 5.15
CA LEU A 99 8.78 -0.02 5.12
C LEU A 99 8.71 1.32 4.40
N HIS A 100 7.73 1.51 3.52
CA HIS A 100 7.49 2.77 2.83
C HIS A 100 6.02 3.18 3.02
N LEU A 101 5.78 4.36 3.59
CA LEU A 101 4.44 4.91 3.77
C LEU A 101 4.29 6.22 3.01
N TYR A 102 3.24 6.28 2.20
CA TYR A 102 2.90 7.43 1.38
C TYR A 102 1.55 8.01 1.77
N VAL A 103 1.36 9.30 1.53
CA VAL A 103 0.11 10.03 1.74
C VAL A 103 -0.33 10.71 0.45
N ALA A 104 -1.63 10.78 0.22
CA ALA A 104 -2.22 11.51 -0.90
C ALA A 104 -3.60 12.09 -0.56
N ALA A 105 -3.96 13.20 -1.22
CA ALA A 105 -5.31 13.77 -1.11
C ALA A 105 -6.34 13.05 -2.01
N ARG A 106 -5.89 12.28 -2.99
CA ARG A 106 -6.73 11.54 -3.95
C ARG A 106 -6.22 10.11 -4.08
N PRO A 107 -7.07 9.13 -4.46
CA PRO A 107 -6.65 7.74 -4.59
C PRO A 107 -5.65 7.51 -5.74
N TRP A 108 -5.59 8.44 -6.71
CA TRP A 108 -4.61 8.45 -7.81
C TRP A 108 -3.39 9.35 -7.53
N GLY A 109 -3.20 9.81 -6.29
CA GLY A 109 -2.08 10.67 -5.93
C GLY A 109 -2.30 12.17 -6.23
N PRO A 110 -1.22 12.97 -6.30
CA PRO A 110 0.17 12.55 -6.14
C PRO A 110 0.44 11.96 -4.75
N PHE A 111 1.25 10.90 -4.71
CA PHE A 111 1.68 10.24 -3.47
C PHE A 111 3.00 10.85 -2.99
N GLU A 112 3.00 11.33 -1.76
CA GLU A 112 4.17 11.86 -1.05
C GLU A 112 4.66 10.84 -0.03
N LEU A 113 5.96 10.55 0.00
CA LEU A 113 6.57 9.68 1.01
C LEU A 113 6.66 10.47 2.33
N PHE A 114 5.99 10.00 3.38
CA PHE A 114 6.04 10.67 4.70
C PHE A 114 6.75 9.84 5.76
N HIS A 115 6.91 8.53 5.55
CA HIS A 115 7.66 7.68 6.45
C HIS A 115 8.37 6.57 5.67
N ASP A 116 9.59 6.31 6.08
CA ASP A 116 10.46 5.30 5.51
C ASP A 116 11.30 4.72 6.66
N GLU A 117 11.35 3.40 6.78
CA GLU A 117 12.04 2.70 7.86
C GLU A 117 12.91 1.58 7.30
N ASP A 118 14.23 1.70 7.48
CA ASP A 118 15.24 0.77 6.99
C ASP A 118 16.33 0.51 8.06
N PRO A 119 16.48 -0.74 8.55
CA PRO A 119 15.59 -1.87 8.31
C PRO A 119 14.22 -1.66 8.99
N TRP A 120 13.16 -2.21 8.40
CA TRP A 120 11.88 -2.35 9.09
C TRP A 120 12.00 -3.45 10.15
N LEU A 121 12.06 -3.07 11.42
CA LEU A 121 12.46 -3.94 12.53
C LEU A 121 13.87 -4.56 12.33
N THR A 122 14.01 -5.88 12.32
CA THR A 122 15.32 -6.56 12.18
C THR A 122 15.33 -7.57 11.02
N PRO A 123 16.51 -7.91 10.45
CA PRO A 123 16.63 -8.94 9.41
C PRO A 123 16.17 -10.34 9.81
N GLU A 124 16.14 -10.68 11.10
CA GLU A 124 15.58 -11.94 11.58
C GLU A 124 14.05 -11.92 11.52
N GLN A 125 13.46 -10.76 11.83
CA GLN A 125 12.01 -10.56 11.78
C GLN A 125 11.49 -10.38 10.37
N THR A 126 12.28 -9.78 9.46
CA THR A 126 11.94 -9.39 8.07
C THR A 126 10.44 -9.24 7.83
N PRO A 127 9.85 -8.15 8.37
CA PRO A 127 8.44 -7.90 8.22
C PRO A 127 8.05 -7.68 6.75
N TYR A 128 6.85 -8.08 6.40
CA TYR A 128 6.30 -7.87 5.07
C TYR A 128 4.77 -7.76 5.10
N CYS A 129 4.18 -7.26 4.01
CA CYS A 129 2.74 -7.03 3.88
C CYS A 129 2.16 -6.19 5.04
N PRO A 130 2.61 -4.93 5.24
CA PRO A 130 2.03 -4.04 6.23
C PRO A 130 0.54 -3.83 5.95
N ARG A 131 -0.25 -3.80 7.02
CA ARG A 131 -1.69 -3.57 7.02
C ARG A 131 -2.07 -2.59 8.13
N LEU A 132 -3.08 -1.76 7.90
CA LEU A 132 -3.68 -0.84 8.85
C LEU A 132 -5.17 -1.17 9.00
N PRO A 133 -5.52 -2.09 9.92
CA PRO A 133 -6.91 -2.38 10.22
C PRO A 133 -7.57 -1.16 10.86
N LEU A 134 -8.49 -0.49 10.15
CA LEU A 134 -9.15 0.73 10.64
C LEU A 134 -9.96 0.51 11.93
N LYS A 135 -10.33 -0.73 12.25
CA LYS A 135 -10.97 -1.06 13.55
C LYS A 135 -10.00 -1.00 14.74
N TRP A 136 -8.69 -0.98 14.49
CA TRP A 136 -7.63 -0.91 15.50
C TRP A 136 -6.89 0.42 15.46
N PHE A 137 -7.50 1.44 14.88
CA PHE A 137 -6.99 2.80 14.80
C PHE A 137 -7.98 3.76 15.46
N ASP A 138 -7.48 4.55 16.41
CA ASP A 138 -8.24 5.58 17.11
C ASP A 138 -7.98 6.95 16.45
N PRO A 139 -8.97 7.54 15.74
CA PRO A 139 -8.83 8.83 15.10
C PRO A 139 -8.78 10.02 16.08
N ALA A 140 -9.15 9.83 17.35
CA ALA A 140 -9.06 10.89 18.35
C ALA A 140 -7.64 11.07 18.88
N THR A 141 -6.87 9.98 18.94
CA THR A 141 -5.48 10.01 19.43
C THR A 141 -4.44 9.80 18.32
N ASN A 142 -4.88 9.56 17.08
CA ASN A 142 -4.03 9.15 15.96
C ASN A 142 -3.17 7.91 16.24
N ARG A 143 -3.63 7.01 17.14
CA ARG A 143 -2.87 5.80 17.52
C ARG A 143 -3.52 4.57 16.96
N GLY A 144 -2.73 3.59 16.59
CA GLY A 144 -3.26 2.32 16.14
C GLY A 144 -2.24 1.21 16.11
N TRP A 145 -2.60 0.14 15.40
CA TRP A 145 -1.76 -1.04 15.24
C TRP A 145 -1.48 -1.29 13.76
N LEU A 146 -0.19 -1.35 13.43
CA LEU A 146 0.32 -1.83 12.17
C LEU A 146 0.40 -3.36 12.24
N LEU A 147 -0.38 -4.06 11.42
CA LEU A 147 -0.31 -5.51 11.27
C LEU A 147 0.68 -5.87 10.16
N HIS A 148 1.44 -6.94 10.33
CA HIS A 148 2.35 -7.44 9.31
C HIS A 148 2.62 -8.93 9.51
N SER A 149 3.17 -9.57 8.48
CA SER A 149 3.76 -10.90 8.59
C SER A 149 5.24 -10.78 8.97
N GLY A 150 5.84 -11.86 9.48
CA GLY A 150 7.28 -11.92 9.77
C GLY A 150 7.99 -13.05 9.02
N SER A 151 9.32 -13.09 9.12
CA SER A 151 10.23 -13.82 8.22
C SER A 151 9.81 -15.26 7.91
N TRP A 152 9.76 -15.58 6.61
CA TRP A 152 9.58 -16.94 6.10
C TRP A 152 10.90 -17.68 5.86
N SER A 153 12.04 -17.11 6.27
CA SER A 153 13.34 -17.82 6.20
C SER A 153 13.28 -19.14 6.97
N LYS A 154 13.97 -20.17 6.48
CA LYS A 154 14.13 -21.43 7.23
C LYS A 154 14.83 -21.22 8.59
N LEU A 155 15.67 -20.20 8.72
CA LEU A 155 16.41 -19.89 9.95
C LEU A 155 15.49 -19.32 11.04
N TYR A 156 14.45 -18.58 10.63
CA TYR A 156 13.71 -17.67 11.50
C TYR A 156 12.20 -17.94 11.56
N SER A 157 11.68 -18.72 10.61
CA SER A 157 10.23 -18.97 10.45
C SER A 157 9.55 -19.59 11.66
N LYS A 158 10.25 -20.46 12.42
CA LYS A 158 9.67 -21.05 13.65
C LYS A 158 9.30 -20.00 14.70
N THR A 159 9.99 -18.86 14.71
CA THR A 159 9.77 -17.78 15.67
C THR A 159 8.92 -16.66 15.07
N TYR A 160 9.19 -16.30 13.82
CA TYR A 160 8.69 -15.06 13.23
C TYR A 160 7.67 -15.24 12.10
N TYR A 161 7.46 -16.44 11.53
CA TYR A 161 6.46 -16.66 10.48
C TYR A 161 5.04 -16.74 11.05
N ARG A 162 4.54 -15.60 11.51
CA ARG A 162 3.23 -15.41 12.14
C ARG A 162 2.71 -14.00 11.90
N VAL A 163 1.42 -13.81 12.14
CA VAL A 163 0.83 -12.47 12.24
C VAL A 163 1.45 -11.76 13.44
N SER A 164 1.93 -10.54 13.21
CA SER A 164 2.55 -9.67 14.20
C SER A 164 1.91 -8.28 14.13
N VAL A 165 1.95 -7.54 15.24
CA VAL A 165 1.40 -6.19 15.34
C VAL A 165 2.37 -5.25 16.05
N ARG A 166 2.42 -3.99 15.62
CA ARG A 166 3.22 -2.92 16.21
C ARG A 166 2.37 -1.68 16.44
N GLN A 167 2.40 -1.12 17.65
CA GLN A 167 1.75 0.16 17.91
C GLN A 167 2.43 1.29 17.14
N PHE A 168 1.64 2.26 16.68
CA PHE A 168 2.15 3.50 16.12
C PHE A 168 1.27 4.68 16.52
N GLU A 169 1.82 5.89 16.37
CA GLU A 169 1.12 7.16 16.42
C GLU A 169 1.38 7.91 15.11
N LEU A 170 0.34 8.44 14.49
CA LEU A 170 0.42 9.26 13.28
C LEU A 170 0.55 10.74 13.68
N SER A 171 1.70 11.33 13.40
CA SER A 171 1.91 12.77 13.56
C SER A 171 1.26 13.52 12.41
N VAL A 172 0.34 14.42 12.74
CA VAL A 172 -0.35 15.28 11.77
C VAL A 172 0.04 16.72 12.10
N SER A 173 0.76 17.38 11.19
CA SER A 173 1.19 18.79 11.30
C SER A 173 0.39 19.69 10.39
#